data_AF-A0A9E4MEP0-F1
#
_entry.id   AF-A0A9E4MEP0-F1
#
_cell.length_a   1.000
_cell.length_b   1.000
_cell.length_c   1.000
_cell.angle_alpha   90.00
_cell.angle_beta   90.00
_cell.angle_gamma   90.00
#
_symmetry.space_group_name_H-M   'P 1'
#
loop_
_entity.id
_entity.type
_entity.pdbx_description
1 polymer ?
#
loop_
_entity_poly.entity_id
_entity_poly.type
_entity_poly.pdbx_seq_one_letter_code
_entity_poly.pdbx_strand_id
1 'polypeptide(L)'
;MIYVDSSVALAHLLAEDRRPPDSFWNATLVASRLTEYEVWTRLHRRNLAASRGEAAEALLRRIALLELAPPVLTRALEAFSVPVRTLDALHLASIDYLRQQGQAVELATYDRRMRAAAKAMDLPVVNLSD
;
A
#
# COMPACT_ATOMS: atom_id res chain seq x y z
N MET A 1 11.57 -3.28 5.99
CA MET A 1 10.32 -2.51 6.25
C MET A 1 9.21 -3.06 5.38
N ILE A 2 7.96 -2.86 5.76
CA ILE A 2 6.82 -3.37 4.99
C ILE A 2 6.11 -2.21 4.32
N TYR A 3 6.02 -2.28 2.99
CA TYR A 3 5.19 -1.38 2.19
C TYR A 3 3.76 -1.88 2.16
N VAL A 4 2.81 -1.02 2.52
CA VAL A 4 1.39 -1.35 2.65
C VAL A 4 0.63 -0.61 1.55
N ASP A 5 -0.14 -1.34 0.74
CA ASP A 5 -1.09 -0.70 -0.18
C ASP A 5 -2.46 -0.46 0.50
N SER A 6 -3.35 0.27 -0.17
CA SER A 6 -4.68 0.55 0.40
C SER A 6 -5.53 -0.69 0.64
N SER A 7 -5.29 -1.81 -0.06
CA SER A 7 -6.07 -3.03 0.14
C SER A 7 -5.89 -3.61 1.54
N VAL A 8 -4.67 -3.53 2.11
CA VAL A 8 -4.39 -3.99 3.48
C VAL A 8 -5.00 -3.06 4.52
N ALA A 9 -4.87 -1.74 4.31
CA ALA A 9 -5.47 -0.75 5.20
C ALA A 9 -7.00 -0.88 5.24
N LEU A 10 -7.63 -1.05 4.07
CA LEU A 10 -9.07 -1.21 3.94
C LEU A 10 -9.56 -2.54 4.51
N ALA A 11 -8.84 -3.63 4.30
CA ALA A 11 -9.16 -4.93 4.90
C ALA A 11 -9.24 -4.85 6.44
N HIS A 12 -8.29 -4.14 7.05
CA HIS A 12 -8.29 -3.87 8.49
C HIS A 12 -9.47 -3.00 8.93
N LEU A 13 -9.70 -1.86 8.26
CA LEU A 13 -10.75 -0.89 8.63
C LEU A 13 -12.17 -1.41 8.44
N LEU A 14 -12.37 -2.26 7.43
CA LEU A 14 -13.69 -2.74 7.03
C LEU A 14 -14.02 -4.10 7.67
N ALA A 15 -13.11 -4.65 8.47
CA ALA A 15 -13.25 -5.96 9.12
C ALA A 15 -13.68 -7.05 8.13
N GLU A 16 -13.07 -7.05 6.93
CA GLU A 16 -13.29 -8.12 5.96
C GLU A 16 -12.72 -9.44 6.53
N ASP A 17 -13.23 -10.60 6.09
CA ASP A 17 -12.83 -11.94 6.56
C ASP A 17 -11.31 -12.20 6.50
N ARG A 18 -10.57 -11.36 5.78
CA ARG A 18 -9.12 -11.33 5.73
C ARG A 18 -8.62 -10.04 6.34
N ARG A 19 -7.81 -10.14 7.38
CA ARG A 19 -7.10 -9.03 8.01
C ARG A 19 -5.70 -9.51 8.40
N PRO A 20 -4.68 -8.63 8.35
CA PRO A 20 -3.34 -9.01 8.77
C PRO A 20 -3.34 -9.36 10.27
N PRO A 21 -2.49 -10.30 10.71
CA PRO A 21 -2.38 -10.68 12.13
C PRO A 21 -1.89 -9.49 12.96
N ASP A 22 -2.21 -9.45 14.25
CA ASP A 22 -1.86 -8.29 15.11
C ASP A 22 -0.36 -7.99 15.14
N SER A 23 0.48 -9.03 15.05
CA SER A 23 1.94 -8.92 14.98
C SER A 23 2.44 -8.11 13.78
N PHE A 24 1.67 -8.08 12.68
CA PHE A 24 1.98 -7.29 11.48
C PHE A 24 2.13 -5.79 11.81
N TRP A 25 1.26 -5.27 12.68
CA TRP A 25 1.22 -3.85 13.01
C TRP A 25 2.36 -3.38 13.91
N ASN A 26 3.22 -4.30 14.35
CA ASN A 26 4.44 -4.01 15.11
C ASN A 26 5.67 -3.75 14.21
N ALA A 27 5.57 -4.03 12.91
CA ALA A 27 6.62 -3.76 11.95
C ALA A 27 6.73 -2.26 11.61
N THR A 28 7.88 -1.84 11.07
CA THR A 28 7.99 -0.53 10.43
C THR A 28 7.19 -0.51 9.13
N LEU A 29 6.05 0.18 9.13
CA LEU A 29 5.13 0.28 8.00
C LEU A 29 5.35 1.59 7.22
N VAL A 30 5.38 1.47 5.90
CA VAL A 30 5.45 2.59 4.95
C VAL A 30 4.37 2.42 3.89
N ALA A 31 3.85 3.52 3.35
CA ALA A 31 2.93 3.49 2.21
C ALA A 31 3.16 4.73 1.34
N SER A 32 2.64 4.75 0.11
CA SER A 32 2.53 6.02 -0.61
C SER A 32 1.50 6.91 0.07
N ARG A 33 1.71 8.23 0.04
CA ARG A 33 0.70 9.24 0.37
C ARG A 33 -0.63 8.99 -0.36
N LEU A 34 -0.59 8.34 -1.54
CA LEU A 34 -1.79 7.90 -2.28
C LEU A 34 -2.75 7.05 -1.43
N THR A 35 -2.23 6.22 -0.52
CA THR A 35 -3.04 5.34 0.33
C THR A 35 -4.06 6.11 1.18
N GLU A 36 -3.71 7.30 1.66
CA GLU A 36 -4.65 8.17 2.40
C GLU A 36 -5.88 8.50 1.54
N TYR A 37 -5.65 8.93 0.30
CA TYR A 37 -6.72 9.27 -0.64
C TYR A 37 -7.56 8.06 -1.03
N GLU A 38 -6.92 6.91 -1.27
CA GLU A 38 -7.61 5.67 -1.60
C GLU A 38 -8.49 5.19 -0.45
N VAL A 39 -8.00 5.26 0.78
CA VAL A 39 -8.76 4.92 1.99
C VAL A 39 -9.99 5.81 2.12
N TRP A 40 -9.82 7.14 2.13
CA TRP A 40 -10.94 8.06 2.29
C TRP A 40 -11.96 7.97 1.16
N THR A 41 -11.50 7.90 -0.09
CA THR A 41 -12.38 7.72 -1.26
C THR A 41 -13.23 6.45 -1.12
N ARG A 42 -12.65 5.36 -0.61
CA ARG A 42 -13.36 4.11 -0.39
C ARG A 42 -14.34 4.18 0.78
N LEU A 43 -13.99 4.84 1.88
CA LEU A 43 -14.90 5.06 3.00
C LEU A 43 -16.11 5.91 2.60
N HIS A 44 -15.90 7.01 1.86
CA HIS A 44 -16.99 7.84 1.35
C HIS A 44 -17.88 7.05 0.39
N ARG A 45 -17.30 6.29 -0.54
CA ARG A 45 -18.06 5.44 -1.47
C ARG A 45 -18.93 4.40 -0.75
N ARG A 46 -18.51 3.91 0.42
CA ARG A 46 -19.28 2.97 1.25
C ARG A 46 -20.18 3.66 2.29
N ASN A 47 -20.20 4.99 2.34
CA ASN A 47 -20.88 5.78 3.38
C ASN A 47 -20.44 5.42 4.81
N LEU A 48 -19.16 5.13 5.00
CA LEU A 48 -18.57 4.70 6.28
C LEU A 48 -17.65 5.74 6.92
N ALA A 49 -17.48 6.92 6.31
CA ALA A 49 -16.59 7.95 6.85
C ALA A 49 -16.97 8.39 8.28
N ALA A 50 -18.27 8.51 8.57
CA ALA A 50 -18.74 8.90 9.91
C ALA A 50 -18.46 7.83 10.99
N SER A 51 -18.50 6.54 10.65
CA SER A 51 -18.32 5.45 11.61
C SER A 51 -16.90 4.89 11.66
N ARG A 52 -16.10 5.10 10.62
CA ARG A 52 -14.74 4.55 10.47
C ARG A 52 -13.65 5.60 10.30
N GLY A 53 -14.00 6.89 10.23
CA GLY A 53 -13.04 7.98 9.99
C GLY A 53 -11.95 8.07 11.05
N GLU A 54 -12.34 8.07 12.33
CA GLU A 54 -11.36 8.10 13.44
C GLU A 54 -10.40 6.90 13.41
N ALA A 55 -10.92 5.70 13.15
CA ALA A 55 -10.10 4.50 13.00
C ALA A 55 -9.15 4.59 11.79
N ALA A 56 -9.60 5.18 10.68
CA ALA A 56 -8.78 5.40 9.49
C ALA A 56 -7.66 6.40 9.75
N GLU A 57 -7.94 7.52 10.42
CA GLU A 57 -6.91 8.48 10.83
C GLU A 57 -5.90 7.84 11.79
N ALA A 58 -6.38 7.11 12.80
CA ALA A 58 -5.52 6.43 13.76
C ALA A 58 -4.61 5.40 13.08
N LEU A 59 -5.13 4.65 12.10
CA LEU A 59 -4.34 3.72 11.30
C LEU A 59 -3.29 4.46 10.46
N LEU A 60 -3.69 5.47 9.69
CA LEU A 60 -2.80 6.21 8.81
C LEU A 60 -1.66 6.91 9.58
N ARG A 61 -1.92 7.41 10.79
CA ARG A 61 -0.88 8.00 11.67
C ARG A 61 0.22 7.01 12.09
N ARG A 62 -0.04 5.70 12.04
CA ARG A 62 0.94 4.65 12.35
C ARG A 62 1.80 4.26 11.15
N ILE A 63 1.45 4.71 9.96
CA ILE A 63 2.12 4.38 8.70
C ILE A 63 2.94 5.57 8.26
N ALA A 64 4.23 5.37 7.97
CA ALA A 64 5.03 6.41 7.37
C ALA A 64 4.59 6.63 5.91
N LEU A 65 4.06 7.82 5.59
CA LEU A 65 3.60 8.13 4.23
C LEU A 65 4.76 8.72 3.41
N LEU A 66 5.14 8.04 2.35
CA LEU A 66 6.06 8.51 1.33
C LEU A 66 5.32 9.44 0.35
N GLU A 67 5.79 10.67 0.25
CA GLU A 67 5.25 11.63 -0.72
C GLU A 67 5.51 11.22 -2.16
N LEU A 68 4.61 11.63 -3.07
CA LEU A 68 4.78 11.47 -4.52
C LEU A 68 5.78 12.50 -5.06
N ALA A 69 7.04 12.37 -4.64
CA ALA A 69 8.13 13.23 -5.06
C ALA A 69 8.44 13.07 -6.55
N PRO A 70 9.08 14.05 -7.21
CA PRO A 70 9.38 13.99 -8.64
C PRO A 70 10.04 12.68 -9.11
N PRO A 71 11.02 12.08 -8.41
CA PRO A 71 11.61 10.81 -8.82
C PRO A 71 10.60 9.65 -8.88
N VAL A 72 9.64 9.60 -7.95
CA VAL A 72 8.57 8.60 -7.94
C VAL A 72 7.64 8.81 -9.15
N LEU A 73 7.26 10.06 -9.41
CA LEU A 73 6.38 10.39 -10.53
C LEU A 73 7.06 10.10 -11.89
N THR A 74 8.34 10.44 -12.04
CA THR A 74 9.13 10.11 -13.23
C THR A 74 9.17 8.61 -13.44
N ARG A 75 9.49 7.83 -12.40
CA ARG A 75 9.53 6.37 -12.50
C ARG A 75 8.19 5.76 -12.89
N ALA A 76 7.07 6.32 -12.43
CA ALA A 76 5.73 5.81 -12.74
C ALA A 76 5.33 6.00 -14.22
N LEU A 77 6.01 6.87 -14.98
CA LEU A 77 5.79 7.06 -16.43
C LEU A 77 6.49 6.02 -17.29
N GLU A 78 7.45 5.28 -16.73
CA GLU A 78 8.21 4.26 -17.43
C GLU A 78 7.45 2.93 -17.50
N ALA A 79 7.83 2.08 -18.46
CA ALA A 79 7.25 0.76 -18.59
C ALA A 79 7.51 -0.12 -17.35
N PHE A 80 6.55 -0.98 -17.05
CA PHE A 80 6.69 -2.05 -16.06
C PHE A 80 6.73 -3.40 -16.79
N SER A 81 7.35 -4.41 -16.17
CA SER A 81 7.49 -5.77 -16.74
C SER A 81 6.14 -6.44 -17.04
N VAL A 82 5.06 -5.95 -16.44
CA VAL A 82 3.69 -6.35 -16.70
C VAL A 82 2.78 -5.13 -16.83
N PRO A 83 1.62 -5.22 -17.51
CA PRO A 83 0.64 -4.13 -17.52
C PRO A 83 0.14 -3.82 -16.10
N VAL A 84 0.20 -2.55 -15.71
CA VAL A 84 -0.25 -2.05 -14.40
C VAL A 84 -1.23 -0.90 -14.56
N ARG A 85 -2.13 -0.73 -13.59
CA ARG A 85 -3.03 0.44 -13.54
C ARG A 85 -2.26 1.66 -13.06
N THR A 86 -2.77 2.85 -13.34
CA THR A 86 -2.10 4.12 -12.97
C THR A 86 -1.76 4.22 -11.48
N LEU A 87 -2.70 3.89 -10.58
CA LEU A 87 -2.44 3.95 -9.14
C LEU A 87 -1.48 2.85 -8.68
N ASP A 88 -1.56 1.65 -9.28
CA ASP A 88 -0.62 0.57 -9.02
C ASP A 88 0.81 0.98 -9.44
N ALA A 89 0.96 1.66 -10.57
CA ALA A 89 2.24 2.19 -11.05
C ALA A 89 2.87 3.18 -10.05
N LEU A 90 2.07 4.05 -9.44
CA LEU A 90 2.54 5.00 -8.42
C LEU A 90 3.00 4.28 -7.14
N HIS A 91 2.29 3.23 -6.72
CA HIS A 91 2.72 2.39 -5.61
C HIS A 91 4.04 1.66 -5.92
N LEU A 92 4.13 1.02 -7.08
CA LEU A 92 5.35 0.29 -7.48
C LEU A 92 6.55 1.24 -7.66
N ALA A 93 6.34 2.44 -8.22
CA ALA A 93 7.38 3.46 -8.33
C ALA A 93 7.82 3.98 -6.94
N SER A 94 6.90 4.09 -5.98
CA SER A 94 7.22 4.44 -4.59
C SER A 94 8.13 3.37 -3.94
N ILE A 95 7.82 2.10 -4.18
CA ILE A 95 8.62 0.97 -3.68
C ILE A 95 10.00 0.94 -4.34
N ASP A 96 10.05 1.15 -5.66
CA ASP A 96 11.29 1.21 -6.42
C ASP A 96 12.19 2.34 -5.91
N TYR A 97 11.64 3.52 -5.66
CA TYR A 97 12.36 4.63 -5.05
C TYR A 97 13.00 4.25 -3.71
N LEU A 98 12.26 3.62 -2.80
CA LEU A 98 12.80 3.16 -1.51
C LEU A 98 13.93 2.13 -1.68
N ARG A 99 13.78 1.18 -2.62
CA ARG A 99 14.82 0.19 -2.93
C ARG A 99 16.08 0.84 -3.50
N GLN A 100 15.93 1.84 -4.36
CA GLN A 100 17.06 2.62 -4.88
C GLN A 100 17.79 3.40 -3.77
N GLN A 101 17.10 3.76 -2.68
CA GLN A 101 17.70 4.32 -1.46
C GLN A 101 18.29 3.24 -0.52
N GLY A 102 18.45 1.99 -0.98
CA GLY A 102 19.04 0.89 -0.21
C GLY A 102 18.11 0.26 0.83
N GLN A 103 16.82 0.58 0.82
CA GLN A 103 15.88 0.00 1.78
C GLN A 103 15.48 -1.42 1.38
N ALA A 104 15.50 -2.34 2.35
CA ALA A 104 14.89 -3.65 2.21
C ALA A 104 13.37 -3.53 2.40
N VAL A 105 12.62 -3.64 1.31
CA VAL A 105 11.16 -3.45 1.28
C VAL A 105 10.46 -4.75 0.88
N GLU A 106 9.47 -5.14 1.68
CA GLU A 106 8.53 -6.22 1.35
C GLU A 106 7.14 -5.62 1.14
N LEU A 107 6.37 -6.14 0.18
CA LEU A 107 5.03 -5.66 -0.12
C LEU A 107 3.95 -6.45 0.63
N ALA A 108 3.09 -5.76 1.36
CA ALA A 108 1.83 -6.27 1.87
C ALA A 108 0.68 -5.77 0.97
N THR A 109 -0.01 -6.70 0.31
CA THR A 109 -1.16 -6.42 -0.57
C THR A 109 -2.14 -7.58 -0.57
N TYR A 110 -3.45 -7.33 -0.57
CA TYR A 110 -4.48 -8.33 -0.88
C TYR A 110 -4.89 -8.33 -2.36
N ASP A 111 -4.42 -7.35 -3.16
CA ASP A 111 -4.70 -7.29 -4.59
C ASP A 111 -3.82 -8.29 -5.36
N ARG A 112 -4.47 -9.22 -6.08
CA ARG A 112 -3.77 -10.26 -6.85
C ARG A 112 -2.96 -9.70 -8.02
N ARG A 113 -3.39 -8.59 -8.64
CA ARG A 113 -2.66 -7.93 -9.73
C ARG A 113 -1.42 -7.24 -9.20
N MET A 114 -1.54 -6.52 -8.08
CA MET A 114 -0.39 -5.93 -7.41
C MET A 114 0.63 -6.99 -7.02
N ARG A 115 0.17 -8.13 -6.48
CA ARG A 115 1.02 -9.28 -6.15
C ARG A 115 1.76 -9.87 -7.37
N ALA A 116 1.09 -9.93 -8.52
CA ALA A 116 1.70 -10.38 -9.77
C ALA A 116 2.75 -9.39 -10.29
N ALA A 117 2.47 -8.08 -10.21
CA ALA A 117 3.43 -7.04 -10.59
C ALA A 117 4.68 -7.04 -9.70
N ALA A 118 4.50 -7.19 -8.38
CA ALA A 118 5.60 -7.34 -7.43
C ALA A 118 6.50 -8.53 -7.79
N LYS A 119 5.89 -9.68 -8.09
CA LYS A 119 6.64 -10.87 -8.52
C LYS A 119 7.43 -10.63 -9.81
N ALA A 120 6.87 -9.89 -10.77
CA ALA A 120 7.56 -9.55 -12.02
C ALA A 120 8.68 -8.52 -11.86
N MET A 121 8.81 -7.91 -10.67
CA MET A 121 9.85 -6.93 -10.30
C MET A 121 10.81 -7.48 -9.22
N ASP A 122 10.78 -8.79 -8.97
CA ASP A 122 11.54 -9.46 -7.90
C ASP A 122 11.38 -8.76 -6.54
N LEU A 123 10.17 -8.29 -6.26
CA LEU A 123 9.80 -7.64 -5.00
C LEU A 123 9.23 -8.69 -4.04
N PRO A 124 9.83 -8.90 -2.85
CA PRO A 124 9.29 -9.79 -1.85
C PRO A 124 7.88 -9.39 -1.44
N VAL A 125 7.02 -10.37 -1.18
CA VAL A 125 5.63 -10.14 -0.77
C VAL A 125 5.40 -10.81 0.57
N VAL A 126 4.88 -10.04 1.53
CA VAL A 126 4.52 -10.54 2.86
C VAL A 126 3.42 -11.59 2.73
N ASN A 127 3.60 -12.69 3.45
CA ASN A 127 2.53 -13.66 3.63
C ASN A 127 1.51 -13.09 4.63
N LEU A 128 0.36 -12.66 4.12
CA LEU A 128 -0.74 -12.10 4.91
C LEU A 128 -1.79 -13.15 5.28
N SER A 129 -1.48 -14.43 5.12
CA SER A 129 -2.34 -15.52 5.56
C SER A 129 -2.22 -15.71 7.07
N ASP A 130 -3.38 -15.71 7.75
CA ASP A 130 -3.70 -16.75 8.73
C ASP A 130 -4.52 -17.85 8.03
#